data_AF-D8QMH3-F1
#
_entry.id   AF-D8QMH3-F1
#
_cell.length_a   1.000
_cell.length_b   1.000
_cell.length_c   1.000
_cell.angle_alpha   90.00
_cell.angle_beta   90.00
_cell.angle_gamma   90.00
#
_symmetry.space_group_name_H-M   'P 1'
#
loop_
_entity.id
_entity.type
_entity.pdbx_description
1 polymer ?
#
loop_
_entity_poly.entity_id
_entity_poly.type
_entity_poly.pdbx_seq_one_letter_code
_entity_poly.pdbx_strand_id
1 'polypeptide(L)'
;MLLQRVRELESRNALLVQTVYELQGELRGSRSAYDALLKRLDGYAGDSSSASLPRTAPPSTPAEAALLAVRNPPRIVTLNRNEYLRVQFWFPGDFLRWVRAKLDVSALGTTAEIRLQYRFLEDADGQCIQEKRRLMLEVLYSTWRTLLHAPGLLPETWGRASLEVKMFVWATMEEAFVELCFCDGHWKVQKLCTLNYPWWYAKNVRRTLEGGDGDGGDSDDNKPEKGPGGRGRKCKIAGKRSASVVDATPASAAPIKKPRT
;
A
#
# COMPACT_ATOMS: atom_id res chain seq x y z
N MET A 1 -31.68 18.58 -40.34
CA MET A 1 -30.74 18.11 -39.29
C MET A 1 -31.19 18.49 -37.88
N LEU A 2 -31.50 19.77 -37.58
CA LEU A 2 -31.91 20.19 -36.22
C LEU A 2 -33.14 19.45 -35.67
N LEU A 3 -34.20 19.28 -36.46
CA LEU A 3 -35.41 18.55 -36.02
C LEU A 3 -35.15 17.08 -35.65
N GLN A 4 -34.21 16.42 -36.34
CA GLN A 4 -33.84 15.03 -36.04
C GLN A 4 -33.12 14.95 -34.70
N ARG A 5 -32.24 15.93 -34.41
CA ARG A 5 -31.53 16.01 -33.13
C ARG A 5 -32.47 16.29 -31.96
N VAL A 6 -33.49 17.14 -32.15
CA VAL A 6 -34.51 17.42 -31.13
C VAL A 6 -35.29 16.15 -30.77
N ARG A 7 -35.77 15.40 -31.78
CA ARG A 7 -36.47 14.13 -31.54
C ARG A 7 -35.61 13.09 -30.83
N GLU A 8 -34.34 13.01 -31.17
CA GLU A 8 -33.40 12.11 -30.50
C GLU A 8 -33.22 12.47 -29.02
N LEU A 9 -33.09 13.77 -28.71
CA LEU A 9 -32.98 14.26 -27.34
C LEU A 9 -34.27 14.03 -26.54
N GLU A 10 -35.43 14.25 -27.15
CA GLU A 10 -36.73 13.95 -26.53
C GLU A 10 -36.86 12.46 -26.19
N SER A 11 -36.47 11.57 -27.11
CA SER A 11 -36.47 10.12 -26.88
C SER A 11 -35.53 9.72 -25.75
N ARG A 12 -34.31 10.28 -25.68
CA ARG A 12 -33.36 10.02 -24.59
C ARG A 12 -33.87 10.54 -23.25
N ASN A 13 -34.47 11.73 -23.23
CA ASN A 13 -35.06 12.28 -22.01
C ASN A 13 -36.22 11.42 -21.50
N ALA A 14 -37.09 10.92 -22.39
CA ALA A 14 -38.17 10.02 -22.00
C ALA A 14 -37.64 8.74 -21.34
N LEU A 15 -36.56 8.16 -21.87
CA LEU A 15 -35.91 6.97 -21.32
C LEU A 15 -35.25 7.23 -19.97
N LEU A 16 -34.62 8.40 -19.80
CA LEU A 16 -34.06 8.82 -18.51
C LEU A 16 -35.15 9.02 -17.45
N VAL A 17 -36.28 9.62 -17.83
CA VAL A 17 -37.42 9.80 -16.91
C VAL A 17 -37.96 8.45 -16.46
N GLN A 18 -38.11 7.49 -17.39
CA GLN A 18 -38.56 6.13 -17.04
C GLN A 18 -37.61 5.45 -16.05
N THR A 19 -36.31 5.48 -16.30
CA THR A 19 -35.31 4.86 -15.42
C THR A 19 -35.26 5.50 -14.03
N VAL A 20 -35.47 6.83 -13.93
CA VAL A 20 -35.60 7.51 -12.63
C VAL A 20 -36.80 6.98 -11.85
N TYR A 21 -37.95 6.76 -12.49
CA TYR A 21 -39.13 6.23 -11.81
C TYR A 21 -38.91 4.79 -11.32
N GLU A 22 -38.27 3.94 -12.12
CA GLU A 22 -37.95 2.56 -11.75
C GLU A 22 -37.02 2.52 -10.52
N LEU A 23 -35.92 3.28 -10.55
CA LEU A 23 -34.97 3.37 -9.42
C LEU A 23 -35.61 3.95 -8.15
N GLN A 24 -36.51 4.93 -8.29
CA GLN A 24 -37.26 5.47 -7.14
C GLN A 24 -38.21 4.43 -6.54
N GLY A 25 -38.81 3.58 -7.38
CA GLY A 25 -39.62 2.45 -6.94
C GLY A 25 -38.81 1.45 -6.14
N GLU A 26 -37.64 1.05 -6.65
CA GLU A 26 -36.72 0.13 -5.98
C GLU A 26 -36.22 0.69 -4.65
N LEU A 27 -35.80 1.96 -4.62
CA LEU A 27 -35.33 2.61 -3.39
C LEU A 27 -36.43 2.65 -2.32
N ARG A 28 -37.67 2.95 -2.72
CA ARG A 28 -38.84 2.97 -1.82
C ARG A 28 -39.15 1.57 -1.28
N GLY A 29 -39.10 0.55 -2.14
CA GLY A 29 -39.32 -0.85 -1.75
C GLY A 29 -38.26 -1.33 -0.77
N SER A 30 -36.98 -1.09 -1.09
CA SER A 30 -35.85 -1.43 -0.23
C SER A 30 -35.96 -0.75 1.14
N ARG A 31 -36.22 0.56 1.17
CA ARG A 31 -36.40 1.32 2.42
C ARG A 31 -37.55 0.75 3.27
N SER A 32 -38.69 0.45 2.66
CA SER A 32 -39.82 -0.14 3.38
C SER A 32 -39.49 -1.53 3.94
N ALA A 33 -38.71 -2.34 3.24
CA ALA A 33 -38.26 -3.65 3.72
C ALA A 33 -37.30 -3.50 4.91
N TYR A 34 -36.35 -2.57 4.84
CA TYR A 34 -35.46 -2.23 5.96
C TYR A 34 -36.24 -1.77 7.19
N ASP A 35 -37.21 -0.87 7.02
CA ASP A 35 -38.05 -0.37 8.12
C ASP A 35 -38.86 -1.51 8.76
N ALA A 36 -39.34 -2.48 7.97
CA ALA A 36 -40.04 -3.65 8.47
C ALA A 36 -39.13 -4.58 9.28
N LEU A 37 -37.87 -4.75 8.87
CA LEU A 37 -36.87 -5.52 9.61
C LEU A 37 -36.50 -4.86 10.93
N LEU A 38 -36.30 -3.53 10.93
CA LEU A 38 -36.01 -2.77 12.15
C LEU A 38 -37.16 -2.89 13.16
N LYS A 39 -38.42 -2.75 12.72
CA LYS A 39 -39.59 -2.94 13.61
C LYS A 39 -39.66 -4.34 14.22
N ARG A 40 -39.24 -5.37 13.50
CA ARG A 40 -39.17 -6.75 14.03
C ARG A 40 -38.07 -6.91 15.07
N LEU A 41 -36.94 -6.22 14.90
CA LEU A 41 -35.84 -6.23 15.87
C LEU A 41 -36.23 -5.49 17.16
N ASP A 42 -36.92 -4.35 17.05
CA ASP A 42 -37.39 -3.60 18.22
C ASP A 42 -38.50 -4.36 18.99
N GLY A 43 -39.38 -5.07 18.28
CA GLY A 43 -40.43 -5.89 18.90
C GLY A 43 -39.90 -7.10 19.68
N TYR A 44 -38.68 -7.57 19.39
CA TYR A 44 -38.05 -8.67 20.12
C TYR A 44 -37.42 -8.24 21.46
N ALA A 45 -37.30 -6.94 21.73
CA ALA A 45 -36.75 -6.42 22.98
C ALA A 45 -37.77 -6.35 24.14
N GLY A 46 -39.04 -6.68 23.90
CA GLY A 46 -40.13 -6.44 24.85
C GLY A 46 -40.46 -7.55 25.85
N ASP A 47 -40.04 -8.82 25.63
CA ASP A 47 -40.56 -9.95 26.42
C ASP A 47 -39.53 -11.02 26.82
N SER A 48 -38.23 -10.72 26.72
CA SER A 48 -37.17 -11.64 27.17
C SER A 48 -36.55 -11.17 28.48
N SER A 49 -37.05 -11.76 29.55
CA SER A 49 -36.39 -11.86 30.85
C SER A 49 -34.92 -12.30 30.67
N SER A 50 -34.00 -11.46 31.16
CA SER A 50 -32.67 -11.83 31.68
C SER A 50 -31.84 -12.85 30.87
N ALA A 51 -31.31 -12.44 29.72
CA ALA A 51 -30.02 -12.92 29.24
C ALA A 51 -29.37 -11.83 28.38
N SER A 52 -28.62 -10.95 29.04
CA SER A 52 -27.81 -9.91 28.42
C SER A 52 -26.79 -10.51 27.46
N LEU A 53 -27.10 -10.50 26.16
CA LEU A 53 -26.05 -10.60 25.16
C LEU A 53 -25.15 -9.36 25.30
N PRO A 54 -23.82 -9.53 25.34
CA PRO A 54 -22.90 -8.43 25.52
C PRO A 54 -23.02 -7.52 24.31
N ARG A 55 -23.71 -6.40 24.49
CA ARG A 55 -23.54 -5.19 23.69
C ARG A 55 -22.03 -4.94 23.63
N THR A 56 -21.41 -5.27 22.51
CA THR A 56 -19.97 -5.11 22.33
C THR A 56 -19.67 -3.64 22.58
N ALA A 57 -19.05 -3.38 23.73
CA ALA A 57 -18.62 -2.06 24.09
C ALA A 57 -17.71 -1.54 22.96
N PRO A 58 -17.76 -0.24 22.63
CA PRO A 58 -16.72 0.34 21.77
C PRO A 58 -15.34 -0.05 22.32
N PRO A 59 -14.36 -0.36 21.46
CA PRO A 59 -13.05 -0.81 21.89
C PRO A 59 -12.51 0.20 22.90
N SER A 60 -12.34 -0.25 24.14
CA SER A 60 -12.13 0.65 25.27
C SER A 60 -10.69 1.17 25.30
N THR A 61 -9.83 0.64 24.41
CA THR A 61 -8.43 1.02 24.28
C THR A 61 -8.00 1.16 22.81
N PRO A 62 -7.04 2.05 22.50
CA PRO A 62 -6.44 2.14 21.16
C PRO A 62 -5.81 0.82 20.68
N ALA A 63 -5.29 0.00 21.60
CA ALA A 63 -4.72 -1.31 21.30
C ALA A 63 -5.79 -2.28 20.77
N GLU A 64 -6.96 -2.32 21.40
CA GLU A 64 -8.08 -3.15 20.97
C GLU A 64 -8.62 -2.70 19.61
N ALA A 65 -8.71 -1.39 19.38
CA ALA A 65 -9.08 -0.84 18.08
C ALA A 65 -8.09 -1.24 16.97
N ALA A 66 -6.78 -1.23 17.24
CA ALA A 66 -5.76 -1.66 16.29
C ALA A 66 -5.87 -3.17 15.97
N LEU A 67 -6.10 -4.01 16.98
CA LEU A 67 -6.32 -5.45 16.79
C LEU A 67 -7.58 -5.73 15.96
N LEU A 68 -8.67 -5.00 16.23
CA LEU A 68 -9.92 -5.14 15.48
C LEU A 68 -9.75 -4.69 14.02
N ALA A 69 -9.00 -3.61 13.78
CA ALA A 69 -8.70 -3.11 12.44
C ALA A 69 -7.88 -4.11 11.62
N VAL A 70 -6.90 -4.77 12.24
CA VAL A 70 -6.13 -5.84 11.58
C VAL A 70 -6.99 -7.07 11.29
N ARG A 71 -7.92 -7.43 12.18
CA ARG A 71 -8.84 -8.56 11.98
C ARG A 71 -9.85 -8.31 10.87
N ASN A 72 -10.27 -7.05 10.68
CA ASN A 72 -11.25 -6.65 9.67
C ASN A 72 -10.64 -5.61 8.73
N PRO A 73 -9.70 -6.01 7.86
CA PRO A 73 -9.08 -5.07 6.94
C PRO A 73 -10.11 -4.56 5.91
N PRO A 74 -9.91 -3.35 5.37
CA PRO A 74 -10.71 -2.86 4.25
C PRO A 74 -10.70 -3.82 3.05
N ARG A 75 -11.67 -3.66 2.15
CA ARG A 75 -11.73 -4.49 0.95
C ARG A 75 -10.63 -4.08 -0.02
N ILE A 76 -9.81 -5.06 -0.39
CA ILE A 76 -8.79 -4.91 -1.41
C ILE A 76 -9.47 -4.88 -2.79
N VAL A 77 -9.20 -3.84 -3.56
CA VAL A 77 -9.70 -3.69 -4.94
C VAL A 77 -8.57 -4.04 -5.90
N THR A 78 -8.72 -5.15 -6.62
CA THR A 78 -7.81 -5.52 -7.70
C THR A 78 -8.31 -4.96 -9.02
N LEU A 79 -7.49 -4.15 -9.69
CA LEU A 79 -7.81 -3.59 -11.01
C LEU A 79 -7.39 -4.53 -12.13
N ASN A 80 -8.09 -4.49 -13.26
CA ASN A 80 -7.74 -5.29 -14.43
C ASN A 80 -6.70 -4.57 -15.28
N ARG A 81 -5.53 -5.20 -15.48
CA ARG A 81 -4.45 -4.65 -16.32
C ARG A 81 -4.91 -4.23 -17.71
N ASN A 82 -5.84 -4.97 -18.31
CA ASN A 82 -6.29 -4.73 -19.69
C ASN A 82 -7.01 -3.39 -19.85
N GLU A 83 -7.53 -2.82 -18.76
CA GLU A 83 -8.19 -1.51 -18.75
C GLU A 83 -7.19 -0.35 -18.61
N TYR A 84 -5.97 -0.64 -18.17
CA TYR A 84 -4.93 0.35 -17.83
C TYR A 84 -3.62 0.07 -18.58
N LEU A 85 -3.70 -0.01 -19.91
CA LEU A 85 -2.58 -0.37 -20.79
C LEU A 85 -1.40 0.63 -20.74
N ARG A 86 -1.62 1.85 -20.26
CA ARG A 86 -0.59 2.90 -20.15
C ARG A 86 0.29 2.76 -18.91
N VAL A 87 -0.18 2.02 -17.90
CA VAL A 87 0.61 1.75 -16.69
C VAL A 87 1.80 0.86 -17.05
N GLN A 88 3.02 1.34 -16.79
CA GLN A 88 4.24 0.65 -17.21
C GLN A 88 4.67 -0.39 -16.19
N PHE A 89 4.49 -0.09 -14.91
CA PHE A 89 4.97 -0.92 -13.81
C PHE A 89 3.83 -1.70 -13.17
N TRP A 90 3.27 -2.65 -13.91
CA TRP A 90 2.24 -3.54 -13.38
C TRP A 90 2.84 -4.62 -12.47
N PHE A 91 4.01 -5.16 -12.85
CA PHE A 91 4.74 -6.15 -12.05
C PHE A 91 6.03 -5.57 -11.46
N PRO A 92 6.52 -6.09 -10.32
CA PRO A 92 7.76 -5.62 -9.72
C PRO A 92 8.96 -5.84 -10.64
N GLY A 93 8.93 -6.89 -11.48
CA GLY A 93 9.97 -7.18 -12.46
C GLY A 93 10.12 -6.10 -13.53
N ASP A 94 9.03 -5.47 -13.96
CA ASP A 94 9.05 -4.41 -14.98
C ASP A 94 9.81 -3.19 -14.46
N PHE A 95 9.50 -2.79 -13.22
CA PHE A 95 10.17 -1.70 -12.54
C PHE A 95 11.65 -2.01 -12.30
N LEU A 96 12.00 -3.21 -11.83
CA LEU A 96 13.39 -3.59 -11.60
C LEU A 96 14.22 -3.57 -12.89
N ARG A 97 13.66 -4.05 -14.02
CA ARG A 97 14.33 -3.98 -15.32
C ARG A 97 14.56 -2.53 -15.75
N TRP A 98 13.55 -1.68 -15.58
CA TRP A 98 13.66 -0.25 -15.88
C TRP A 98 14.72 0.45 -15.01
N VAL A 99 14.74 0.19 -13.71
CA VAL A 99 15.72 0.77 -12.77
C VAL A 99 17.15 0.40 -13.17
N ARG A 100 17.40 -0.87 -13.50
CA ARG A 100 18.73 -1.33 -13.96
C ARG A 100 19.17 -0.60 -15.23
N ALA A 101 18.28 -0.57 -16.23
CA ALA A 101 18.55 0.11 -17.50
C ALA A 101 18.82 1.62 -17.34
N LYS A 102 18.27 2.28 -16.31
CA LYS A 102 18.50 3.71 -16.05
C LYS A 102 19.72 3.99 -15.18
N LEU A 103 20.03 3.12 -14.22
CA LEU A 103 21.23 3.24 -13.40
C LEU A 103 22.50 3.01 -14.22
N ASP A 104 22.47 2.07 -15.18
CA ASP A 104 23.61 1.81 -16.07
C ASP A 104 23.96 3.02 -16.97
N VAL A 105 23.02 3.97 -17.14
CA VAL A 105 23.15 5.14 -18.02
C VAL A 105 23.49 6.43 -17.26
N SER A 106 23.50 6.43 -15.92
CA SER A 106 23.55 7.68 -15.15
C SER A 106 24.53 7.69 -13.98
N ALA A 107 25.52 8.60 -14.07
CA ALA A 107 26.32 9.10 -12.95
C ALA A 107 25.52 10.17 -12.15
N LEU A 108 24.35 9.80 -11.65
CA LEU A 108 23.42 10.74 -11.01
C LEU A 108 23.67 10.88 -9.51
N GLY A 109 23.62 12.11 -9.00
CA GLY A 109 23.70 12.40 -7.55
C GLY A 109 22.45 12.01 -6.76
N THR A 110 22.54 12.10 -5.44
CA THR A 110 21.60 11.53 -4.45
C THR A 110 20.13 11.93 -4.65
N THR A 111 19.85 13.15 -5.12
CA THR A 111 18.47 13.63 -5.34
C THR A 111 17.77 12.94 -6.52
N ALA A 112 18.53 12.55 -7.53
CA ALA A 112 17.97 11.85 -8.68
C ALA A 112 17.72 10.37 -8.35
N GLU A 113 18.59 9.74 -7.54
CA GLU A 113 18.37 8.39 -7.03
C GLU A 113 17.04 8.27 -6.26
N ILE A 114 16.72 9.24 -5.39
CA ILE A 114 15.44 9.28 -4.65
C ILE A 114 14.27 9.38 -5.63
N ARG A 115 14.36 10.20 -6.68
CA ARG A 115 13.30 10.32 -7.69
C ARG A 115 13.09 9.01 -8.45
N LEU A 116 14.15 8.27 -8.74
CA LEU A 116 14.07 6.97 -9.40
C LEU A 116 13.40 5.92 -8.51
N GLN A 117 13.65 5.94 -7.20
CA GLN A 117 13.07 4.97 -6.26
C GLN A 117 11.54 5.01 -6.21
N TYR A 118 10.92 6.17 -6.45
CA TYR A 118 9.46 6.35 -6.43
C TYR A 118 8.82 6.42 -7.83
N ARG A 119 9.57 6.18 -8.90
CA ARG A 119 9.04 6.29 -10.28
C ARG A 119 7.91 5.30 -10.59
N PHE A 120 7.80 4.24 -9.78
CA PHE A 120 6.72 3.25 -9.87
C PHE A 120 5.34 3.78 -9.46
N LEU A 121 5.28 4.95 -8.80
CA LEU A 121 4.01 5.60 -8.48
C LEU A 121 3.46 6.25 -9.75
N GLU A 122 2.59 5.52 -10.44
CA GLU A 122 1.99 5.89 -11.71
C GLU A 122 0.48 6.05 -11.56
N ASP A 123 -0.09 7.04 -12.26
CA ASP A 123 -1.54 7.15 -12.46
C ASP A 123 -2.05 6.20 -13.57
N ALA A 124 -3.34 6.31 -13.88
CA ALA A 124 -3.99 5.52 -14.92
C ALA A 124 -3.38 5.73 -16.33
N ASP A 125 -2.74 6.88 -16.55
CA ASP A 125 -2.10 7.27 -17.80
C ASP A 125 -0.60 6.90 -17.85
N GLY A 126 -0.08 6.23 -16.82
CA GLY A 126 1.34 5.86 -16.72
C GLY A 126 2.27 7.03 -16.39
N GLN A 127 1.72 8.17 -15.95
CA GLN A 127 2.49 9.34 -15.54
C GLN A 127 2.88 9.24 -14.07
N CYS A 128 4.08 9.71 -13.73
CA CYS A 128 4.57 9.61 -12.37
C CYS A 128 3.94 10.66 -11.44
N ILE A 129 3.25 10.20 -10.40
CA ILE A 129 2.55 11.06 -9.43
C ILE A 129 3.38 11.35 -8.17
N GLN A 130 4.47 12.12 -8.33
CA GLN A 130 5.34 12.46 -7.20
C GLN A 130 4.68 13.40 -6.17
N GLU A 131 3.72 14.22 -6.60
CA GLU A 131 2.98 15.17 -5.76
C GLU A 131 2.18 14.48 -4.64
N LYS A 132 1.51 13.37 -4.96
CA LYS A 132 0.70 12.59 -4.00
C LYS A 132 1.54 11.77 -3.04
N ARG A 133 2.84 11.58 -3.31
CA ARG A 133 3.76 10.80 -2.46
C ARG A 133 3.72 11.25 -1.00
N ARG A 134 3.70 12.57 -0.75
CA ARG A 134 3.69 13.08 0.64
C ARG A 134 2.44 12.62 1.38
N LEU A 135 1.28 12.70 0.75
CA LEU A 135 0.00 12.27 1.31
C LEU A 135 -0.02 10.75 1.55
N MET A 136 0.50 9.97 0.60
CA MET A 136 0.64 8.52 0.76
C MET A 136 1.49 8.16 1.98
N LEU A 137 2.62 8.84 2.18
CA LEU A 137 3.48 8.60 3.33
C LEU A 137 2.82 9.01 4.64
N GLU A 138 2.03 10.08 4.64
CA GLU A 138 1.29 10.53 5.82
C GLU A 138 0.27 9.49 6.29
N VAL A 139 -0.52 8.95 5.35
CA VAL A 139 -1.46 7.86 5.63
C VAL A 139 -0.70 6.63 6.12
N LEU A 140 0.36 6.21 5.41
CA LEU A 140 1.16 5.04 5.79
C LEU A 140 1.73 5.15 7.20
N TYR A 141 2.28 6.32 7.55
CA TYR A 141 2.83 6.58 8.88
C TYR A 141 1.73 6.64 9.95
N SER A 142 0.55 7.15 9.62
CA SER A 142 -0.61 7.11 10.50
C SER A 142 -1.02 5.66 10.78
N THR A 143 -1.12 4.83 9.74
CA THR A 143 -1.43 3.39 9.87
C THR A 143 -0.43 2.67 10.76
N TRP A 144 0.88 2.93 10.60
CA TRP A 144 1.88 2.35 11.48
C TRP A 144 1.78 2.86 12.93
N ARG A 145 1.41 4.13 13.16
CA ARG A 145 1.13 4.60 14.53
C ARG A 145 -0.04 3.86 15.16
N THR A 146 -1.11 3.61 14.40
CA THR A 146 -2.24 2.80 14.88
C THR A 146 -1.76 1.41 15.31
N LEU A 147 -0.94 0.76 14.49
CA LEU A 147 -0.38 -0.56 14.82
C LEU A 147 0.56 -0.54 16.03
N LEU A 148 1.23 0.59 16.30
CA LEU A 148 2.14 0.74 17.44
C LEU A 148 1.40 0.65 18.79
N HIS A 149 0.10 0.95 18.83
CA HIS A 149 -0.69 0.86 20.06
C HIS A 149 -0.95 -0.58 20.51
N ALA A 150 -0.80 -1.58 19.64
CA ALA A 150 -0.99 -2.98 19.98
C ALA A 150 0.36 -3.73 19.95
N PRO A 151 0.80 -4.29 21.10
CA PRO A 151 2.08 -4.98 21.17
C PRO A 151 2.10 -6.20 20.23
N GLY A 152 3.23 -6.39 19.54
CA GLY A 152 3.44 -7.54 18.66
C GLY A 152 2.96 -7.36 17.21
N LEU A 153 2.23 -6.29 16.88
CA LEU A 153 1.78 -6.05 15.49
C LEU A 153 2.89 -5.49 14.58
N LEU A 154 3.78 -4.64 15.11
CA LEU A 154 4.89 -4.09 14.34
C LEU A 154 6.17 -4.90 14.52
N PRO A 155 6.75 -5.46 13.43
CA PRO A 155 8.02 -6.17 13.50
C PRO A 155 9.22 -5.22 13.57
N GLU A 156 10.41 -5.71 13.92
CA GLU A 156 11.63 -4.90 13.80
C GLU A 156 11.96 -4.51 12.34
N THR A 157 11.64 -5.40 11.41
CA THR A 157 11.84 -5.19 9.97
C THR A 157 10.55 -5.51 9.22
N TRP A 158 10.13 -4.66 8.28
CA TRP A 158 8.89 -4.84 7.53
C TRP A 158 8.76 -6.21 6.84
N GLY A 159 9.87 -6.80 6.38
CA GLY A 159 9.88 -8.14 5.79
C GLY A 159 9.31 -9.22 6.72
N ARG A 160 9.47 -9.06 8.03
CA ARG A 160 8.99 -9.97 9.09
C ARG A 160 7.56 -9.68 9.56
N ALA A 161 6.85 -8.70 8.99
CA ALA A 161 5.46 -8.44 9.35
C ALA A 161 4.60 -9.68 9.04
N SER A 162 3.64 -9.96 9.92
CA SER A 162 2.65 -11.03 9.71
C SER A 162 1.80 -10.73 8.48
N LEU A 163 1.18 -11.77 7.90
CA LEU A 163 0.32 -11.61 6.73
C LEU A 163 -0.87 -10.70 7.04
N GLU A 164 -1.49 -10.84 8.20
CA GLU A 164 -2.64 -10.01 8.63
C GLU A 164 -2.27 -8.52 8.68
N VAL A 165 -1.13 -8.18 9.28
CA VAL A 165 -0.64 -6.79 9.36
C VAL A 165 -0.32 -6.26 7.97
N LYS A 166 0.27 -7.08 7.10
CA LYS A 166 0.53 -6.70 5.71
C LYS A 166 -0.78 -6.44 4.95
N MET A 167 -1.76 -7.34 5.04
CA MET A 167 -3.07 -7.19 4.41
C MET A 167 -3.79 -5.93 4.88
N PHE A 168 -3.76 -5.65 6.18
CA PHE A 168 -4.33 -4.42 6.73
C PHE A 168 -3.68 -3.17 6.11
N VAL A 169 -2.35 -3.10 6.11
CA VAL A 169 -1.64 -1.95 5.54
C VAL A 169 -1.89 -1.84 4.03
N TRP A 170 -1.91 -2.94 3.29
CA TRP A 170 -2.22 -2.94 1.86
C TRP A 170 -3.62 -2.42 1.59
N ALA A 171 -4.62 -2.98 2.26
CA ALA A 171 -6.01 -2.59 2.12
C ALA A 171 -6.24 -1.12 2.46
N THR A 172 -5.71 -0.63 3.59
CA THR A 172 -5.85 0.78 3.98
C THR A 172 -5.20 1.73 2.98
N MET A 173 -4.03 1.35 2.43
CA MET A 173 -3.33 2.19 1.45
C MET A 173 -4.02 2.20 0.09
N GLU A 174 -4.54 1.06 -0.36
CA GLU A 174 -5.23 0.91 -1.64
C GLU A 174 -6.63 1.53 -1.64
N GLU A 175 -7.32 1.49 -0.51
CA GLU A 175 -8.58 2.22 -0.31
C GLU A 175 -8.36 3.74 -0.38
N ALA A 176 -7.27 4.23 0.22
CA ALA A 176 -6.96 5.66 0.22
C ALA A 176 -6.40 6.16 -1.12
N PHE A 177 -5.69 5.31 -1.88
CA PHE A 177 -5.01 5.70 -3.12
C PHE A 177 -5.13 4.63 -4.20
N VAL A 178 -6.04 4.86 -5.15
CA VAL A 178 -6.28 3.96 -6.29
C VAL A 178 -5.03 3.71 -7.14
N GLU A 179 -4.07 4.64 -7.16
CA GLU A 179 -2.84 4.52 -7.94
C GLU A 179 -1.91 3.41 -7.46
N LEU A 180 -2.08 3.00 -6.19
CA LEU A 180 -1.39 1.85 -5.63
C LEU A 180 -2.02 0.52 -6.10
N CYS A 181 -3.28 0.54 -6.53
CA CYS A 181 -3.99 -0.63 -7.09
C CYS A 181 -3.61 -0.94 -8.53
N PHE A 182 -2.90 -0.05 -9.25
CA PHE A 182 -2.40 -0.29 -10.60
C PHE A 182 -1.19 -1.24 -10.59
N CYS A 183 -1.32 -2.40 -9.95
CA CYS A 183 -0.29 -3.41 -9.88
C CYS A 183 -0.83 -4.80 -9.54
N ASP A 184 0.01 -5.82 -9.79
CA ASP A 184 -0.26 -7.20 -9.40
C ASP A 184 0.29 -7.50 -7.99
N GLY A 185 -0.53 -8.13 -7.13
CA GLY A 185 -0.09 -8.62 -5.82
C GLY A 185 0.43 -7.54 -4.86
N HIS A 186 -0.16 -6.34 -4.85
CA HIS A 186 0.13 -5.26 -3.88
C HIS A 186 1.59 -4.79 -3.84
N TRP A 187 2.37 -5.07 -4.88
CA TRP A 187 3.82 -4.89 -4.84
C TRP A 187 4.22 -3.42 -4.68
N LYS A 188 3.40 -2.48 -5.19
CA LYS A 188 3.63 -1.03 -5.04
C LYS A 188 3.56 -0.60 -3.57
N VAL A 189 2.55 -1.06 -2.83
CA VAL A 189 2.44 -0.79 -1.39
C VAL A 189 3.58 -1.48 -0.63
N GLN A 190 3.89 -2.74 -0.97
CA GLN A 190 5.02 -3.45 -0.35
C GLN A 190 6.35 -2.73 -0.58
N LYS A 191 6.57 -2.18 -1.77
CA LYS A 191 7.76 -1.39 -2.10
C LYS A 191 7.80 -0.08 -1.32
N LEU A 192 6.69 0.64 -1.21
CA LEU A 192 6.57 1.84 -0.38
C LEU A 192 6.94 1.56 1.08
N CYS A 193 6.38 0.49 1.65
CA CYS A 193 6.69 0.09 3.02
C CYS A 193 8.18 -0.24 3.19
N THR A 194 8.75 -1.01 2.27
CA THR A 194 10.18 -1.41 2.33
C THR A 194 11.12 -0.21 2.28
N LEU A 195 10.79 0.82 1.48
CA LEU A 195 11.60 2.04 1.35
C LEU A 195 11.54 2.92 2.61
N ASN A 196 10.39 3.01 3.26
CA ASN A 196 10.14 4.03 4.29
C ASN A 196 10.17 3.48 5.73
N TYR A 197 9.89 2.19 5.91
CA TYR A 197 9.78 1.58 7.22
C TYR A 197 11.06 1.70 8.06
N PRO A 198 12.28 1.46 7.53
CA PRO A 198 13.49 1.52 8.35
C PRO A 198 13.71 2.89 9.00
N TRP A 199 13.50 3.97 8.24
CA TRP A 199 13.63 5.34 8.75
C TRP A 199 12.55 5.65 9.79
N TRP A 200 11.30 5.29 9.50
CA TRP A 200 10.18 5.53 10.42
C TRP A 200 10.35 4.74 11.72
N TYR A 201 10.71 3.46 11.65
CA TYR A 201 10.90 2.59 12.81
C TYR A 201 12.03 3.09 13.72
N ALA A 202 13.17 3.46 13.13
CA ALA A 202 14.29 4.03 13.89
C ALA A 202 13.91 5.32 14.61
N LYS A 203 13.05 6.15 14.01
CA LYS A 203 12.61 7.43 14.60
C LYS A 203 11.57 7.25 15.71
N ASN A 204 10.61 6.33 15.55
CA ASN A 204 9.43 6.25 16.42
C ASN A 204 9.45 5.09 17.43
N VAL A 205 10.28 4.05 17.22
CA VAL A 205 10.30 2.85 18.06
C VAL A 205 11.64 2.68 18.79
N ARG A 206 12.77 2.79 18.08
CA ARG A 206 14.09 2.56 18.73
C ARG A 206 14.44 3.63 19.77
N ARG A 207 14.15 4.91 19.50
CA ARG A 207 14.40 5.99 20.47
C ARG A 207 13.60 5.85 21.76
N THR A 208 12.44 5.22 21.69
CA THR A 208 11.57 4.97 22.85
C THR A 208 12.06 3.81 23.70
N LEU A 209 12.87 2.90 23.15
CA LEU A 209 13.46 1.76 23.88
C LEU A 209 14.82 2.11 24.51
N GLU A 210 15.58 3.02 23.90
CA GLU A 210 16.91 3.44 24.38
C GLU A 210 16.86 4.68 25.31
N GLY A 211 15.67 5.25 25.55
CA GLY A 211 15.46 6.46 26.37
C GLY A 211 15.14 6.22 27.85
N GLY A 212 15.40 5.03 28.39
CA GLY A 212 15.36 4.78 29.83
C GLY A 212 16.70 5.17 30.46
N ASP A 213 16.66 6.12 31.40
CA ASP A 213 17.75 6.62 32.26
C ASP A 213 18.78 7.56 31.62
N GLY A 214 18.45 8.85 31.65
CA GLY A 214 19.38 9.95 31.36
C GLY A 214 18.79 11.33 31.60
N ASP A 215 17.89 11.49 32.58
CA ASP A 215 17.49 12.81 33.08
C ASP A 215 18.61 13.33 34.00
N GLY A 216 19.56 14.03 33.40
CA GLY A 216 20.69 14.64 34.08
C GLY A 216 21.17 15.84 33.28
N GLY A 217 20.77 17.03 33.73
CA GLY A 217 21.50 18.27 33.47
C GLY A 217 20.85 19.21 32.46
N ASP A 218 19.86 19.95 32.91
CA ASP A 218 19.61 21.31 32.44
C ASP A 218 20.75 22.21 32.96
N SER A 219 21.65 22.62 32.07
CA SER A 219 22.51 23.80 32.21
C SER A 219 23.17 24.14 30.87
N ASP A 220 22.55 25.12 30.22
CA ASP A 220 23.16 26.34 29.69
C ASP A 220 24.23 26.26 28.58
N ASP A 221 23.86 26.94 27.48
CA ASP A 221 24.70 27.73 26.58
C ASP A 221 26.18 27.31 26.36
N ASN A 222 26.46 26.68 25.20
CA ASN A 222 27.41 27.29 24.26
C ASN A 222 27.37 26.68 22.85
N LYS A 223 27.08 27.53 21.87
CA LYS A 223 27.38 27.30 20.44
C LYS A 223 28.90 27.48 20.24
N PRO A 224 29.58 26.58 19.52
CA PRO A 224 30.25 27.09 18.33
C PRO A 224 30.18 26.14 17.12
N GLU A 225 30.06 26.77 15.96
CA GLU A 225 30.31 26.18 14.66
C GLU A 225 31.75 25.63 14.57
N LYS A 226 31.92 24.48 13.90
CA LYS A 226 33.00 24.21 12.93
C LYS A 226 32.94 22.78 12.35
N GLY A 227 32.94 22.71 11.02
CA GLY A 227 33.85 21.81 10.28
C GLY A 227 33.26 20.51 9.71
N PRO A 228 33.43 20.25 8.38
CA PRO A 228 32.98 19.03 7.73
C PRO A 228 34.00 17.90 7.97
N GLY A 229 33.57 16.84 8.64
CA GLY A 229 34.40 15.67 8.93
C GLY A 229 33.77 14.39 8.39
N GLY A 230 34.19 13.99 7.18
CA GLY A 230 33.82 12.71 6.59
C GLY A 230 34.23 11.53 7.48
N ARG A 231 33.33 10.57 7.63
CA ARG A 231 33.68 9.21 8.06
C ARG A 231 33.05 8.21 7.12
N GLY A 232 33.87 7.77 6.18
CA GLY A 232 33.60 6.61 5.33
C GLY A 232 33.37 5.37 6.18
N ARG A 233 32.22 4.73 5.99
CA ARG A 233 31.98 3.36 6.46
C ARG A 233 32.65 2.40 5.48
N LYS A 234 33.84 1.90 5.86
CA LYS A 234 34.45 0.72 5.26
C LYS A 234 33.56 -0.49 5.55
N CYS A 235 32.83 -0.98 4.54
CA CYS A 235 32.33 -2.36 4.54
C CYS A 235 33.53 -3.30 4.34
N LYS A 236 33.91 -4.02 5.39
CA LYS A 236 34.78 -5.19 5.29
C LYS A 236 33.98 -6.33 4.65
N ILE A 237 34.19 -6.57 3.36
CA ILE A 237 33.79 -7.83 2.72
C ILE A 237 34.91 -8.82 3.03
N ALA A 238 34.67 -9.73 3.96
CA ALA A 238 35.53 -10.88 4.20
C ALA A 238 35.35 -11.85 3.03
N GLY A 239 36.36 -11.96 2.19
CA GLY A 239 36.48 -13.03 1.22
C GLY A 239 36.71 -14.37 1.90
N LYS A 240 35.93 -15.37 1.51
CA LYS A 240 36.35 -16.77 1.57
C LYS A 240 36.30 -17.33 0.16
N ARG A 241 37.49 -17.41 -0.43
CA ARG A 241 37.82 -18.30 -1.54
C ARG A 241 38.02 -19.70 -0.93
N SER A 242 37.43 -20.70 -1.55
CA SER A 242 37.93 -22.08 -1.52
C SER A 242 37.80 -22.66 -2.92
N ALA A 243 38.96 -22.99 -3.48
CA ALA A 243 39.22 -23.62 -4.78
C ALA A 243 38.79 -25.10 -4.74
N SER A 244 38.06 -25.62 -5.74
CA SER A 244 38.52 -26.26 -6.99
C SER A 244 38.91 -27.75 -6.83
N VAL A 245 38.86 -28.49 -7.96
CA VAL A 245 39.23 -29.91 -8.24
C VAL A 245 37.95 -30.75 -8.44
N VAL A 246 37.64 -31.42 -9.57
CA VAL A 246 38.27 -31.83 -10.85
C VAL A 246 37.13 -32.08 -11.86
N ASP A 247 37.20 -31.58 -13.09
CA ASP A 247 37.72 -32.24 -14.31
C ASP A 247 36.86 -33.41 -14.85
N ALA A 248 36.18 -33.17 -15.98
CA ALA A 248 35.82 -34.15 -17.02
C ALA A 248 35.12 -33.42 -18.20
N THR A 249 35.85 -33.27 -19.30
CA THR A 249 35.34 -33.06 -20.67
C THR A 249 35.90 -34.24 -21.51
N PRO A 250 35.56 -34.49 -22.81
CA PRO A 250 34.46 -34.02 -23.67
C PRO A 250 33.79 -35.13 -24.52
N ALA A 251 32.65 -34.82 -25.16
CA ALA A 251 32.14 -35.36 -26.44
C ALA A 251 30.69 -34.82 -26.61
N SER A 252 30.10 -34.46 -27.75
CA SER A 252 30.42 -34.53 -29.18
C SER A 252 29.37 -33.67 -29.93
N ALA A 253 29.75 -33.15 -31.11
CA ALA A 253 29.00 -32.68 -32.30
C ALA A 253 27.45 -32.82 -32.35
N ALA A 254 26.62 -32.03 -33.05
CA ALA A 254 26.75 -31.07 -34.16
C ALA A 254 25.40 -30.27 -34.33
N PRO A 255 25.30 -29.27 -35.23
CA PRO A 255 24.12 -28.42 -35.43
C PRO A 255 23.22 -28.87 -36.61
N ILE A 256 21.90 -28.78 -36.45
CA ILE A 256 20.94 -29.03 -37.56
C ILE A 256 20.43 -27.71 -38.11
N LYS A 257 20.67 -27.53 -39.42
CA LYS A 257 20.23 -26.43 -40.29
C LYS A 257 18.74 -26.55 -40.61
N LYS A 258 18.06 -25.41 -40.74
CA LYS A 258 16.72 -25.28 -41.33
C LYS A 258 16.79 -25.45 -42.86
N PRO A 259 15.79 -26.06 -43.53
CA PRO A 259 15.57 -25.87 -44.95
C PRO A 259 14.66 -24.66 -45.21
N ARG A 260 15.00 -23.97 -46.29
CA ARG A 260 14.27 -22.87 -46.91
C ARG A 260 13.81 -23.40 -48.27
N THR A 261 12.50 -23.47 -48.47
CA THR A 261 11.81 -23.50 -49.77
C THR A 261 10.42 -22.94 -49.54
#